data_AF-A0A1L8CZ27-F1
#
_entry.id   AF-A0A1L8CZ27-F1
#
_cell.length_a   1.000
_cell.length_b   1.000
_cell.length_c   1.000
_cell.angle_alpha   90.00
_cell.angle_beta   90.00
_cell.angle_gamma   90.00
#
_symmetry.space_group_name_H-M   'P 1'
#
loop_
_entity.id
_entity.type
_entity.pdbx_description
1 polymer ?
#
loop_
_entity_poly.entity_id
_entity_poly.type
_entity_poly.pdbx_seq_one_letter_code
_entity_poly.pdbx_strand_id
1 'polypeptide(L)'
;MKRTVLIVAGILVSLMLFTGAAFANSTYASQTGKACTYCHADMADFSKLTSEGQAFKNNGYKLPAPAPGYYTENDFAASVDKILGKTLQVSAPTSTVTRQEAYKYIATLLNLKINPSEVNKVLAKFKDSKGVNAAYKSYVAIMVKNNLVSGDKSGKDYYLNAGKVLTKTEAEALLAKAKTLMYKGAPKERTFVTSEKCKTCHPTEYSSWKEDTYHSKMIMKRDEGILKDAVLKWVYDQDGNGTNDGPTIGNVTKETFSILDVQYVVGSYWKQRYLVKNKVTGGWQLLNKQFNRMTGKWENYGNANDWNMMCATCHTTGYKLTYYDPANPATSKATWSELNVGCEACHGPGSVHVYTKSKLDIWNPAKKTKAEQTRACGYCHIRVENEKYKSPQGNYREDLPAPEVGKTFMPWDDWTKWYPEELVAPGIQPEDPFDKSYTGDLAGLFKTDVLSTTYGVYEEAKHHQQYQGFIQSNHYKKNILSCNDCHSPHKTKKTATLIDPKATCSTCHGSAFDVEKIMPGTAKTADNLYVRTHTFFAGQTRTSGPTATGKPVYYFGE
;
A
#
# COMPACT_ATOMS: atom_id res chain seq x y z
N MET A 1 11.13 50.86 -48.01
CA MET A 1 9.87 50.41 -48.64
C MET A 1 8.87 50.11 -47.51
N LYS A 2 8.20 51.08 -46.87
CA LYS A 2 6.96 51.74 -47.30
C LYS A 2 6.00 50.83 -48.07
N ARG A 3 5.01 50.27 -47.37
CA ARG A 3 3.61 50.21 -47.84
C ARG A 3 2.67 50.47 -46.66
N THR A 4 1.72 51.36 -46.94
CA THR A 4 0.77 52.03 -46.06
C THR A 4 -0.63 51.60 -46.48
N VAL A 5 -1.53 51.30 -45.53
CA VAL A 5 -3.01 51.45 -45.58
C VAL A 5 -3.45 51.44 -44.10
N LEU A 6 -3.80 52.52 -43.37
CA LEU A 6 -4.87 53.54 -43.40
C LEU A 6 -6.34 53.06 -43.20
N ILE A 7 -6.84 53.34 -41.97
CA ILE A 7 -8.19 53.83 -41.52
C ILE A 7 -9.38 52.84 -41.71
N VAL A 8 -10.31 52.59 -40.76
CA VAL A 8 -11.34 53.48 -40.18
C VAL A 8 -11.99 52.84 -38.94
N ALA A 9 -12.24 53.66 -37.91
CA ALA A 9 -13.15 53.38 -36.80
C ALA A 9 -14.60 53.66 -37.21
N GLY A 10 -15.55 52.77 -36.91
CA GLY A 10 -16.97 52.99 -37.22
C GLY A 10 -17.89 51.99 -36.53
N ILE A 11 -18.73 52.53 -35.65
CA ILE A 11 -19.73 51.90 -34.77
C ILE A 11 -20.89 51.25 -35.57
N LEU A 12 -21.42 50.13 -35.08
CA LEU A 12 -22.86 49.81 -35.16
C LEU A 12 -23.21 48.72 -34.13
N VAL A 13 -23.66 49.16 -32.96
CA VAL A 13 -24.40 48.33 -32.00
C VAL A 13 -25.85 48.30 -32.46
N SER A 14 -26.28 47.15 -32.95
CA SER A 14 -27.68 46.89 -33.29
C SER A 14 -28.48 46.70 -32.01
N LEU A 15 -29.19 47.75 -31.59
CA LEU A 15 -30.22 47.70 -30.56
C LEU A 15 -31.46 47.02 -31.15
N MET A 16 -31.66 45.72 -30.89
CA MET A 16 -32.96 45.09 -31.07
C MET A 16 -33.77 45.26 -29.78
N LEU A 17 -34.80 46.11 -29.88
CA LEU A 17 -35.90 46.22 -28.93
C LEU A 17 -36.67 44.89 -28.91
N PHE A 18 -36.46 44.08 -27.87
CA PHE A 18 -37.47 43.15 -27.40
C PHE A 18 -38.15 43.75 -26.17
N THR A 19 -39.38 44.18 -26.41
CA THR A 19 -40.35 44.61 -25.41
C THR A 19 -40.75 43.44 -24.52
N GLY A 20 -40.69 43.65 -23.20
CA GLY A 20 -41.59 43.01 -22.23
C GLY A 20 -41.38 41.52 -21.97
N ALA A 21 -40.28 41.15 -21.31
CA ALA A 21 -40.26 39.97 -20.44
C ALA A 21 -39.51 40.35 -19.17
N ALA A 22 -40.16 40.13 -18.02
CA ALA A 22 -39.64 40.46 -16.71
C ALA A 22 -38.20 39.98 -16.55
N PHE A 23 -37.28 40.89 -16.20
CA PHE A 23 -35.96 40.54 -15.71
C PHE A 23 -36.14 39.65 -14.47
N ALA A 24 -36.07 38.33 -14.66
CA ALA A 24 -35.89 37.40 -13.55
C ALA A 24 -34.58 37.80 -12.87
N ASN A 25 -34.67 38.19 -11.61
CA ASN A 25 -33.59 38.77 -10.84
C ASN A 25 -32.40 37.78 -10.73
N SER A 26 -31.40 37.90 -11.61
CA SER A 26 -30.18 37.06 -11.63
C SER A 26 -29.34 37.21 -10.34
N THR A 27 -29.64 38.24 -9.55
CA THR A 27 -29.05 38.51 -8.25
C THR A 27 -29.21 37.34 -7.29
N TYR A 28 -30.34 36.62 -7.28
CA TYR A 28 -30.53 35.51 -6.35
C TYR A 28 -29.79 34.25 -6.75
N ALA A 29 -29.68 33.95 -8.05
CA ALA A 29 -28.88 32.81 -8.53
C ALA A 29 -27.39 33.02 -8.20
N SER A 30 -26.87 34.24 -8.36
CA SER A 30 -25.49 34.58 -8.01
C SER A 30 -25.24 34.61 -6.49
N GLN A 31 -26.19 35.10 -5.69
CA GLN A 31 -26.08 35.10 -4.23
C GLN A 31 -26.19 33.71 -3.59
N THR A 32 -26.99 32.82 -4.19
CA THR A 32 -27.28 31.49 -3.61
C THR A 32 -26.45 30.36 -4.20
N GLY A 33 -25.81 30.58 -5.37
CA GLY A 33 -25.10 29.54 -6.11
C GLY A 33 -25.99 28.41 -6.64
N LYS A 34 -27.32 28.61 -6.69
CA LYS A 34 -28.29 27.61 -7.18
C LYS A 34 -28.66 27.88 -8.64
N ALA A 35 -28.84 26.80 -9.40
CA ALA A 35 -29.34 26.87 -10.77
C ALA A 35 -30.78 27.39 -10.80
N CYS A 36 -31.19 28.03 -11.90
CA CYS A 36 -32.54 28.59 -12.04
C CYS A 36 -33.65 27.54 -11.82
N THR A 37 -33.41 26.31 -12.26
CA THR A 37 -34.32 25.16 -12.09
C THR A 37 -34.50 24.72 -10.64
N TYR A 38 -33.67 25.18 -9.71
CA TYR A 38 -33.84 24.94 -8.28
C TYR A 38 -35.08 25.66 -7.73
N CYS A 39 -35.34 26.89 -8.20
CA CYS A 39 -36.48 27.69 -7.76
C CYS A 39 -37.65 27.67 -8.74
N HIS A 40 -37.39 27.46 -10.04
CA HIS A 40 -38.39 27.56 -11.10
C HIS A 40 -38.70 26.19 -11.68
N ALA A 41 -39.97 25.80 -11.59
CA ALA A 41 -40.47 24.53 -12.12
C ALA A 41 -40.64 24.55 -13.64
N ASP A 42 -40.64 25.75 -14.23
CA ASP A 42 -40.81 25.98 -15.66
C ASP A 42 -39.90 27.14 -16.08
N MET A 43 -38.95 26.87 -16.98
CA MET A 43 -38.00 27.87 -17.48
C MET A 43 -38.61 28.79 -18.55
N ALA A 44 -39.82 28.47 -19.04
CA ALA A 44 -40.61 29.33 -19.93
C ALA A 44 -41.62 30.18 -19.15
N ASP A 45 -41.94 29.82 -17.91
CA ASP A 45 -42.86 30.55 -17.02
C ASP A 45 -42.30 30.63 -15.59
N PHE A 46 -41.54 31.69 -15.32
CA PHE A 46 -40.88 31.92 -14.03
C PHE A 46 -41.85 32.17 -12.86
N SER A 47 -43.15 32.33 -13.12
CA SER A 47 -44.15 32.40 -12.05
C SER A 47 -44.39 31.05 -11.36
N LYS A 48 -44.09 29.94 -12.05
CA LYS A 48 -44.19 28.59 -11.50
C LYS A 48 -42.95 28.25 -10.69
N LEU A 49 -43.13 28.24 -9.37
CA LEU A 49 -42.07 27.90 -8.43
C LEU A 49 -42.09 26.40 -8.10
N THR A 50 -40.91 25.84 -7.87
CA THR A 50 -40.76 24.58 -7.14
C THR A 50 -41.17 24.78 -5.68
N SER A 51 -41.31 23.69 -4.91
CA SER A 51 -41.46 23.76 -3.45
C SER A 51 -40.36 24.60 -2.79
N GLU A 52 -39.13 24.48 -3.28
CA GLU A 52 -37.95 25.18 -2.82
C GLU A 52 -38.00 26.66 -3.21
N GLY A 53 -38.45 26.98 -4.42
CA GLY A 53 -38.66 28.36 -4.87
C GLY A 53 -39.77 29.07 -4.09
N GLN A 54 -40.85 28.35 -3.75
CA GLN A 54 -41.92 28.87 -2.90
C GLN A 54 -41.40 29.15 -1.48
N ALA A 55 -40.62 28.23 -0.91
CA ALA A 55 -40.00 28.39 0.41
C ALA A 55 -38.99 29.54 0.46
N PHE A 56 -38.16 29.69 -0.58
CA PHE A 56 -37.23 30.80 -0.74
C PHE A 56 -37.95 32.16 -0.78
N LYS A 57 -39.04 32.24 -1.56
CA LYS A 57 -39.88 33.44 -1.66
C LYS A 57 -40.56 33.77 -0.33
N ASN A 58 -41.12 32.76 0.34
CA ASN A 58 -41.79 32.93 1.63
C ASN A 58 -40.83 33.30 2.77
N ASN A 59 -39.54 32.96 2.63
CA ASN A 59 -38.48 33.28 3.60
C ASN A 59 -37.76 34.62 3.28
N GLY A 60 -38.46 35.56 2.63
CA GLY A 60 -37.91 36.88 2.32
C GLY A 60 -36.70 36.85 1.39
N TYR A 61 -36.71 35.94 0.40
CA TYR A 61 -35.61 35.74 -0.57
C TYR A 61 -34.26 35.41 0.06
N LYS A 62 -34.30 34.81 1.25
CA LYS A 62 -33.16 34.14 1.85
C LYS A 62 -33.35 32.66 1.63
N LEU A 63 -32.28 31.95 1.28
CA LEU A 63 -32.31 30.49 1.39
C LEU A 63 -32.75 30.18 2.83
N PRO A 64 -33.78 29.33 3.01
CA PRO A 64 -34.10 28.82 4.33
C PRO A 64 -32.78 28.40 4.99
N ALA A 65 -32.54 28.85 6.23
CA ALA A 65 -31.46 28.26 7.01
C ALA A 65 -31.70 26.73 6.93
N PRO A 66 -30.70 25.93 6.53
CA PRO A 66 -30.91 24.49 6.41
C PRO A 66 -31.49 24.03 7.74
N ALA A 67 -32.68 23.41 7.71
CA ALA A 67 -33.31 22.99 8.96
C ALA A 67 -32.32 22.07 9.70
N PRO A 68 -32.27 22.11 11.04
CA PRO A 68 -31.33 21.29 11.78
C PRO A 68 -31.53 19.81 11.44
N GLY A 69 -30.53 19.14 10.87
CA GLY A 69 -30.42 17.68 10.91
C GLY A 69 -30.88 16.85 9.70
N TYR A 70 -30.96 17.37 8.47
CA TYR A 70 -31.16 16.50 7.32
C TYR A 70 -29.89 15.71 6.96
N TYR A 71 -30.09 14.46 6.58
CA TYR A 71 -29.02 13.57 6.14
C TYR A 71 -28.61 13.92 4.69
N THR A 72 -27.42 14.48 4.56
CA THR A 72 -26.93 15.04 3.29
C THR A 72 -26.23 14.01 2.41
N GLU A 73 -25.92 14.36 1.16
CA GLU A 73 -25.08 13.57 0.27
C GLU A 73 -23.70 13.29 0.91
N ASN A 74 -23.10 14.28 1.58
CA ASN A 74 -21.86 14.08 2.31
C ASN A 74 -22.01 13.09 3.47
N ASP A 75 -23.07 13.20 4.27
CA ASP A 75 -23.32 12.27 5.37
C ASP A 75 -23.52 10.84 4.84
N PHE A 76 -24.23 10.71 3.72
CA PHE A 76 -24.43 9.43 3.06
C PHE A 76 -23.12 8.86 2.50
N ALA A 77 -22.31 9.68 1.82
CA ALA A 77 -20.99 9.27 1.36
C ALA A 77 -20.08 8.84 2.52
N ALA A 78 -20.12 9.56 3.65
CA ALA A 78 -19.38 9.20 4.86
C ALA A 78 -19.87 7.87 5.46
N SER A 79 -21.19 7.62 5.52
CA SER A 79 -21.72 6.33 5.96
C SER A 79 -21.40 5.19 4.98
N VAL A 80 -21.44 5.43 3.67
CA VAL A 80 -20.99 4.46 2.65
C VAL A 80 -19.53 4.11 2.87
N ASP A 81 -18.68 5.11 3.08
CA ASP A 81 -17.25 4.94 3.33
C ASP A 81 -16.98 4.13 4.60
N LYS A 82 -17.71 4.45 5.68
CA LYS A 82 -17.61 3.79 6.98
C LYS A 82 -18.15 2.35 6.98
N ILE A 83 -19.31 2.12 6.36
CA ILE A 83 -20.03 0.83 6.46
C ILE A 83 -19.60 -0.13 5.36
N LEU A 84 -19.48 0.36 4.12
CA LEU A 84 -19.15 -0.45 2.95
C LEU A 84 -17.66 -0.39 2.57
N GLY A 85 -16.88 0.54 3.13
CA GLY A 85 -15.48 0.69 2.76
C GLY A 85 -15.29 1.17 1.32
N LYS A 86 -16.29 1.83 0.73
CA LYS A 86 -16.25 2.32 -0.65
C LYS A 86 -16.32 3.83 -0.67
N THR A 87 -15.62 4.43 -1.62
CA THR A 87 -15.70 5.88 -1.82
C THR A 87 -16.84 6.20 -2.76
N LEU A 88 -17.79 7.01 -2.29
CA LEU A 88 -18.85 7.58 -3.11
C LEU A 88 -18.47 9.02 -3.46
N GLN A 89 -18.42 9.33 -4.76
CA GLN A 89 -18.30 10.70 -5.23
C GLN A 89 -19.69 11.33 -5.29
N VAL A 90 -19.83 12.50 -4.68
CA VAL A 90 -21.08 13.26 -4.59
C VAL A 90 -20.92 14.60 -5.28
N SER A 91 -21.96 15.05 -5.97
CA SER A 91 -21.93 16.28 -6.78
C SER A 91 -22.59 17.45 -6.07
N ALA A 92 -23.46 17.18 -5.09
CA ALA A 92 -24.10 18.23 -4.29
C ALA A 92 -23.97 17.91 -2.79
N PRO A 93 -22.77 18.09 -2.20
CA PRO A 93 -22.41 17.71 -0.82
C PRO A 93 -23.44 18.05 0.27
N THR A 94 -24.09 19.20 0.15
CA THR A 94 -25.03 19.73 1.16
C THR A 94 -26.49 19.40 0.87
N SER A 95 -26.80 18.76 -0.27
CA SER A 95 -28.17 18.39 -0.63
C SER A 95 -28.64 17.19 0.18
N THR A 96 -29.94 17.14 0.48
CA THR A 96 -30.56 15.97 1.12
C THR A 96 -30.63 14.80 0.16
N VAL A 97 -30.49 13.58 0.68
CA VAL A 97 -30.60 12.36 -0.15
C VAL A 97 -32.00 11.78 -0.04
N THR A 98 -32.67 11.54 -1.17
CA THR A 98 -33.92 10.77 -1.22
C THR A 98 -33.66 9.26 -1.27
N ARG A 99 -34.66 8.44 -0.92
CA ARG A 99 -34.58 6.97 -1.05
C ARG A 99 -34.13 6.54 -2.45
N GLN A 100 -34.73 7.07 -3.51
CA GLN A 100 -34.40 6.69 -4.88
C GLN A 100 -32.97 7.05 -5.29
N GLU A 101 -32.42 8.17 -4.80
CA GLU A 101 -31.02 8.55 -5.02
C GLU A 101 -30.07 7.61 -4.28
N ALA A 102 -30.34 7.32 -3.01
CA ALA A 102 -29.56 6.33 -2.25
C ALA A 102 -29.57 4.95 -2.93
N TYR A 103 -30.71 4.54 -3.49
CA TYR A 103 -30.84 3.27 -4.22
C TYR A 103 -29.98 3.28 -5.49
N LYS A 104 -29.97 4.37 -6.25
CA LYS A 104 -29.07 4.55 -7.40
C LYS A 104 -27.61 4.47 -6.99
N TYR A 105 -27.22 5.13 -5.91
CA TYR A 105 -25.84 5.08 -5.41
C TYR A 105 -25.42 3.67 -5.03
N ILE A 106 -26.22 2.96 -4.21
CA ILE A 106 -25.88 1.61 -3.75
C ILE A 106 -25.87 0.61 -4.90
N ALA A 107 -26.88 0.63 -5.78
CA ALA A 107 -26.94 -0.26 -6.92
C ALA A 107 -25.74 -0.07 -7.86
N THR A 108 -25.33 1.19 -8.09
CA THR A 108 -24.14 1.52 -8.88
C THR A 108 -22.86 1.04 -8.20
N LEU A 109 -22.67 1.34 -6.91
CA LEU A 109 -21.48 0.97 -6.13
C LEU A 109 -21.28 -0.55 -6.03
N LEU A 110 -22.38 -1.31 -5.94
CA LEU A 110 -22.36 -2.77 -5.89
C LEU A 110 -22.49 -3.41 -7.28
N ASN A 111 -22.53 -2.61 -8.35
CA ASN A 111 -22.71 -3.05 -9.73
C ASN A 111 -23.87 -4.04 -9.92
N LEU A 112 -24.98 -3.82 -9.20
CA LEU A 112 -26.16 -4.66 -9.27
C LEU A 112 -26.92 -4.42 -10.58
N LYS A 113 -27.50 -5.48 -11.14
CA LYS A 113 -28.21 -5.45 -12.43
C LYS A 113 -29.61 -6.06 -12.30
N ILE A 114 -30.51 -5.61 -13.16
CA ILE A 114 -31.85 -6.19 -13.36
C ILE A 114 -32.12 -6.28 -14.85
N ASN A 115 -32.86 -7.31 -15.27
CA ASN A 115 -33.33 -7.37 -16.65
C ASN A 115 -34.39 -6.27 -16.85
N PRO A 116 -34.30 -5.43 -17.90
CA PRO A 116 -35.28 -4.37 -18.15
C PRO A 116 -36.74 -4.85 -18.15
N SER A 117 -37.00 -6.06 -18.65
CA SER A 117 -38.35 -6.66 -18.70
C SER A 117 -38.94 -6.99 -17.31
N GLU A 118 -38.11 -7.08 -16.27
CA GLU A 118 -38.54 -7.37 -14.90
C GLU A 118 -38.87 -6.11 -14.11
N VAL A 119 -38.39 -4.93 -14.53
CA VAL A 119 -38.50 -3.68 -13.76
C VAL A 119 -39.97 -3.41 -13.39
N ASN A 120 -40.86 -3.39 -14.38
CA ASN A 120 -42.28 -3.13 -14.15
C ASN A 120 -42.94 -4.26 -13.33
N LYS A 121 -42.55 -5.52 -13.55
CA LYS A 121 -43.09 -6.67 -12.79
C LYS A 121 -42.73 -6.58 -11.30
N VAL A 122 -41.51 -6.17 -10.98
CA VAL A 122 -41.05 -6.01 -9.60
C VAL A 122 -41.77 -4.83 -8.94
N LEU A 123 -41.86 -3.69 -9.62
CA LEU A 123 -42.47 -2.48 -9.07
C LEU A 123 -43.99 -2.56 -8.95
N ALA A 124 -44.68 -3.35 -9.78
CA ALA A 124 -46.13 -3.52 -9.72
C ALA A 124 -46.66 -4.04 -8.37
N LYS A 125 -45.79 -4.59 -7.52
CA LYS A 125 -46.12 -5.02 -6.15
C LYS A 125 -46.40 -3.86 -5.18
N PHE A 126 -46.07 -2.62 -5.57
CA PHE A 126 -46.19 -1.44 -4.72
C PHE A 126 -47.22 -0.46 -5.28
N LYS A 127 -48.06 0.07 -4.38
CA LYS A 127 -49.20 0.93 -4.76
C LYS A 127 -48.76 2.28 -5.35
N ASP A 128 -47.64 2.81 -4.90
CA ASP A 128 -47.07 4.09 -5.33
C ASP A 128 -46.01 3.96 -6.43
N SER A 129 -45.90 2.79 -7.07
CA SER A 129 -44.89 2.52 -8.11
C SER A 129 -44.93 3.48 -9.31
N LYS A 130 -46.11 4.06 -9.60
CA LYS A 130 -46.26 5.09 -10.65
C LYS A 130 -45.58 6.41 -10.29
N GLY A 131 -45.44 6.72 -9.00
CA GLY A 131 -44.80 7.93 -8.47
C GLY A 131 -43.27 7.87 -8.43
N VAL A 132 -42.67 6.71 -8.73
CA VAL A 132 -41.22 6.58 -8.86
C VAL A 132 -40.75 7.33 -10.10
N ASN A 133 -39.79 8.24 -9.92
CA ASN A 133 -39.20 8.98 -11.03
C ASN A 133 -38.62 8.01 -12.08
N ALA A 134 -38.94 8.25 -13.36
CA ALA A 134 -38.58 7.38 -14.47
C ALA A 134 -37.07 7.08 -14.53
N ALA A 135 -36.22 8.05 -14.23
CA ALA A 135 -34.76 7.90 -14.22
C ALA A 135 -34.26 6.94 -13.12
N TYR A 136 -35.07 6.68 -12.09
CA TYR A 136 -34.70 5.86 -10.93
C TYR A 136 -35.41 4.50 -10.88
N LYS A 137 -36.42 4.25 -11.73
CA LYS A 137 -37.24 3.01 -11.71
C LYS A 137 -36.39 1.73 -11.71
N SER A 138 -35.39 1.66 -12.59
CA SER A 138 -34.50 0.49 -12.67
C SER A 138 -33.72 0.27 -11.37
N TYR A 139 -33.22 1.34 -10.74
CA TYR A 139 -32.48 1.24 -9.48
C TYR A 139 -33.37 0.84 -8.32
N VAL A 140 -34.57 1.42 -8.21
CA VAL A 140 -35.55 1.02 -7.19
C VAL A 140 -35.91 -0.47 -7.34
N ALA A 141 -36.16 -0.92 -8.57
CA ALA A 141 -36.46 -2.33 -8.85
C ALA A 141 -35.27 -3.25 -8.52
N ILE A 142 -34.02 -2.84 -8.80
CA ILE A 142 -32.81 -3.57 -8.40
C ILE A 142 -32.78 -3.78 -6.88
N MET A 143 -33.04 -2.73 -6.10
CA MET A 143 -32.99 -2.81 -4.63
C MET A 143 -34.05 -3.76 -4.07
N VAL A 144 -35.26 -3.71 -4.61
CA VAL A 144 -36.35 -4.64 -4.24
C VAL A 144 -36.00 -6.07 -4.63
N LYS A 145 -35.55 -6.32 -5.86
CA LYS A 145 -35.21 -7.66 -6.35
C LYS A 145 -34.12 -8.33 -5.50
N ASN A 146 -33.17 -7.55 -4.98
CA ASN A 146 -32.10 -8.04 -4.11
C ASN A 146 -32.47 -8.05 -2.61
N ASN A 147 -33.75 -7.87 -2.26
CA ASN A 147 -34.26 -7.84 -0.88
C ASN A 147 -33.59 -6.77 0.02
N LEU A 148 -33.04 -5.70 -0.57
CA LEU A 148 -32.48 -4.59 0.19
C LEU A 148 -33.59 -3.67 0.72
N VAL A 149 -34.71 -3.60 -0.01
CA VAL A 149 -35.88 -2.76 0.29
C VAL A 149 -37.16 -3.58 0.12
N SER A 150 -38.06 -3.51 1.10
CA SER A 150 -39.36 -4.19 1.08
C SER A 150 -40.56 -3.23 0.99
N GLY A 151 -40.32 -1.93 0.95
CA GLY A 151 -41.34 -0.89 1.11
C GLY A 151 -41.86 -0.79 2.55
N ASP A 152 -42.51 0.34 2.83
CA ASP A 152 -43.22 0.58 4.09
C ASP A 152 -44.61 -0.05 4.00
N LYS A 153 -44.96 -0.88 4.99
CA LYS A 153 -46.25 -1.54 5.05
C LYS A 153 -47.29 -0.58 5.62
N SER A 154 -48.43 -0.44 4.95
CA SER A 154 -49.61 0.25 5.46
C SER A 154 -50.84 -0.62 5.19
N GLY A 155 -51.43 -1.16 6.26
CA GLY A 155 -52.48 -2.17 6.15
C GLY A 155 -51.99 -3.43 5.42
N LYS A 156 -52.65 -3.77 4.29
CA LYS A 156 -52.29 -4.92 3.44
C LYS A 156 -51.32 -4.55 2.31
N ASP A 157 -51.08 -3.26 2.11
CA ASP A 157 -50.34 -2.73 0.97
C ASP A 157 -48.92 -2.30 1.36
N TYR A 158 -48.06 -2.21 0.34
CA TYR A 158 -46.67 -1.78 0.46
C TYR A 158 -46.41 -0.56 -0.42
N TYR A 159 -45.65 0.39 0.12
CA TYR A 159 -45.31 1.66 -0.51
C TYR A 159 -43.79 1.84 -0.55
N LEU A 160 -43.24 2.26 -1.68
CA LEU A 160 -41.81 2.51 -1.84
C LEU A 160 -41.40 3.82 -1.16
N ASN A 161 -42.27 4.83 -1.21
CA ASN A 161 -42.01 6.20 -0.80
C ASN A 161 -40.69 6.72 -1.40
N ALA A 162 -40.47 6.46 -2.68
CA ALA A 162 -39.16 6.58 -3.33
C ALA A 162 -38.60 8.01 -3.32
N GLY A 163 -39.46 9.03 -3.34
CA GLY A 163 -39.06 10.44 -3.23
C GLY A 163 -38.86 10.95 -1.80
N LYS A 164 -39.11 10.14 -0.76
CA LYS A 164 -38.94 10.54 0.63
C LYS A 164 -37.47 10.83 0.92
N VAL A 165 -37.19 11.94 1.60
CA VAL A 165 -35.86 12.24 2.17
C VAL A 165 -35.48 11.14 3.15
N LEU A 166 -34.30 10.57 2.94
CA LEU A 166 -33.77 9.47 3.72
C LEU A 166 -33.29 9.99 5.08
N THR A 167 -33.72 9.34 6.16
CA THR A 167 -33.14 9.59 7.49
C THR A 167 -31.82 8.85 7.66
N LYS A 168 -30.97 9.30 8.58
CA LYS A 168 -29.72 8.61 8.91
C LYS A 168 -29.93 7.14 9.30
N THR A 169 -30.94 6.87 10.13
CA THR A 169 -31.27 5.51 10.58
C THR A 169 -31.69 4.61 9.41
N GLU A 170 -32.52 5.12 8.49
CA GLU A 170 -32.90 4.38 7.29
C GLU A 170 -31.69 4.11 6.38
N ALA A 171 -30.79 5.09 6.23
CA ALA A 171 -29.58 4.95 5.45
C ALA A 171 -28.64 3.89 6.02
N GLU A 172 -28.37 3.93 7.32
CA GLU A 172 -27.46 2.97 7.98
C GLU A 172 -28.04 1.55 7.95
N ALA A 173 -29.35 1.38 8.15
CA ALA A 173 -30.02 0.09 8.02
C ALA A 173 -29.95 -0.47 6.58
N LEU A 174 -30.13 0.40 5.58
CA LEU A 174 -30.00 0.04 4.17
C LEU A 174 -28.56 -0.36 3.83
N LEU A 175 -27.57 0.41 4.29
CA LEU A 175 -26.16 0.12 4.09
C LEU A 175 -25.71 -1.16 4.80
N ALA A 176 -26.28 -1.48 5.97
CA ALA A 176 -26.04 -2.75 6.65
C ALA A 176 -26.52 -3.94 5.81
N LYS A 177 -27.72 -3.88 5.22
CA LYS A 177 -28.20 -4.91 4.28
C LYS A 177 -27.32 -5.00 3.03
N ALA A 178 -26.93 -3.85 2.49
CA ALA A 178 -26.03 -3.77 1.34
C ALA A 178 -24.66 -4.39 1.64
N LYS A 179 -24.14 -4.21 2.86
CA LYS A 179 -22.93 -4.89 3.34
C LYS A 179 -23.13 -6.40 3.34
N THR A 180 -24.20 -6.91 3.96
CA THR A 180 -24.48 -8.35 3.97
C THR A 180 -24.54 -8.94 2.55
N LEU A 181 -25.17 -8.23 1.61
CA LEU A 181 -25.20 -8.64 0.21
C LEU A 181 -23.80 -8.62 -0.43
N MET A 182 -23.00 -7.58 -0.18
CA MET A 182 -21.65 -7.43 -0.71
C MET A 182 -20.70 -8.55 -0.27
N TYR A 183 -20.85 -9.06 0.96
CA TYR A 183 -20.06 -10.18 1.48
C TYR A 183 -20.68 -11.56 1.16
N LYS A 184 -21.86 -11.62 0.54
CA LYS A 184 -22.53 -12.88 0.22
C LYS A 184 -21.70 -13.66 -0.80
N GLY A 185 -21.07 -14.75 -0.36
CA GLY A 185 -20.20 -15.58 -1.20
C GLY A 185 -18.73 -15.13 -1.21
N ALA A 186 -18.36 -14.13 -0.41
CA ALA A 186 -16.95 -13.80 -0.18
C ALA A 186 -16.23 -15.00 0.48
N PRO A 187 -14.92 -15.17 0.26
CA PRO A 187 -14.13 -16.17 0.96
C PRO A 187 -14.28 -16.03 2.48
N LYS A 188 -14.50 -17.16 3.17
CA LYS A 188 -14.59 -17.18 4.64
C LYS A 188 -13.24 -16.92 5.29
N GLU A 189 -12.19 -17.47 4.69
CA GLU A 189 -10.80 -17.29 5.11
C GLU A 189 -10.08 -16.29 4.20
N ARG A 190 -9.26 -15.43 4.80
CA ARG A 190 -8.40 -14.50 4.06
C ARG A 190 -7.19 -15.26 3.53
N THR A 191 -6.96 -15.16 2.22
CA THR A 191 -5.86 -15.83 1.53
C THR A 191 -5.12 -14.83 0.65
N PHE A 192 -3.87 -15.15 0.36
CA PHE A 192 -3.02 -14.38 -0.53
C PHE A 192 -3.46 -14.61 -1.98
N VAL A 193 -3.53 -13.54 -2.77
CA VAL A 193 -3.92 -13.56 -4.19
C VAL A 193 -2.79 -13.11 -5.11
N THR A 194 -1.62 -12.78 -4.56
CA THR A 194 -0.42 -12.27 -5.22
C THR A 194 -0.59 -10.88 -5.83
N SER A 195 0.54 -10.23 -6.07
CA SER A 195 0.61 -8.88 -6.64
C SER A 195 0.00 -8.79 -8.05
N GLU A 196 0.02 -9.88 -8.83
CA GLU A 196 -0.61 -9.94 -10.15
C GLU A 196 -2.12 -9.69 -10.10
N LYS A 197 -2.80 -10.17 -9.05
CA LYS A 197 -4.23 -9.90 -8.91
C LYS A 197 -4.49 -8.43 -8.59
N CYS A 198 -3.63 -7.81 -7.79
CA CYS A 198 -3.71 -6.39 -7.42
C CYS A 198 -3.60 -5.48 -8.66
N LYS A 199 -2.71 -5.81 -9.60
CA LYS A 199 -2.51 -5.08 -10.88
C LYS A 199 -3.81 -4.80 -11.64
N THR A 200 -4.77 -5.74 -11.60
CA THR A 200 -6.03 -5.63 -12.35
C THR A 200 -6.88 -4.41 -11.98
N CYS A 201 -6.78 -3.93 -10.73
CA CYS A 201 -7.48 -2.74 -10.24
C CYS A 201 -6.54 -1.58 -9.88
N HIS A 202 -5.27 -1.89 -9.58
CA HIS A 202 -4.23 -0.95 -9.13
C HIS A 202 -2.99 -0.98 -10.05
N PRO A 203 -3.12 -0.65 -11.35
CA PRO A 203 -2.01 -0.75 -12.30
C PRO A 203 -0.90 0.28 -12.01
N THR A 204 -1.24 1.48 -11.55
CA THR A 204 -0.27 2.54 -11.24
C THR A 204 0.61 2.14 -10.06
N GLU A 205 0.00 1.69 -8.96
CA GLU A 205 0.70 1.22 -7.77
C GLU A 205 1.58 0.01 -8.14
N TYR A 206 1.03 -0.98 -8.86
CA TYR A 206 1.77 -2.18 -9.28
C TYR A 206 3.00 -1.84 -10.14
N SER A 207 2.85 -1.03 -11.20
CA SER A 207 3.97 -0.69 -12.09
C SER A 207 5.10 -0.01 -11.33
N SER A 208 4.77 0.98 -10.48
CA SER A 208 5.80 1.66 -9.69
C SER A 208 6.49 0.75 -8.67
N TRP A 209 5.76 -0.16 -8.01
CA TRP A 209 6.37 -1.19 -7.16
C TRP A 209 7.32 -2.09 -7.96
N LYS A 210 6.89 -2.54 -9.13
CA LYS A 210 7.64 -3.47 -9.99
C LYS A 210 8.89 -2.82 -10.59
N GLU A 211 8.78 -1.58 -11.04
CA GLU A 211 9.80 -0.90 -11.84
C GLU A 211 10.70 -0.03 -10.96
N ASP A 212 10.14 0.74 -10.03
CA ASP A 212 10.88 1.78 -9.31
C ASP A 212 11.45 1.31 -7.97
N THR A 213 11.11 0.09 -7.51
CA THR A 213 11.59 -0.42 -6.22
C THR A 213 12.39 -1.72 -6.33
N TYR A 214 13.21 -1.96 -5.30
CA TYR A 214 13.95 -3.22 -5.14
C TYR A 214 13.18 -4.30 -4.37
N HIS A 215 12.04 -3.96 -3.74
CA HIS A 215 11.19 -4.95 -3.07
C HIS A 215 10.71 -6.04 -4.03
N SER A 216 10.45 -5.68 -5.29
CA SER A 216 10.03 -6.58 -6.38
C SER A 216 11.19 -7.27 -7.12
N LYS A 217 12.44 -6.98 -6.71
CA LYS A 217 13.68 -7.39 -7.39
C LYS A 217 14.72 -7.96 -6.42
N MET A 218 14.32 -8.43 -5.25
CA MET A 218 15.26 -9.03 -4.31
C MET A 218 15.72 -10.40 -4.78
N ILE A 219 14.80 -11.18 -5.36
CA ILE A 219 14.99 -12.52 -5.91
C ILE A 219 14.52 -12.50 -7.35
N MET A 220 15.46 -12.63 -8.27
CA MET A 220 15.18 -12.63 -9.70
C MET A 220 15.72 -13.91 -10.32
N LYS A 221 15.09 -14.39 -11.40
CA LYS A 221 15.72 -15.47 -12.18
C LYS A 221 17.06 -14.98 -12.72
N ARG A 222 18.01 -15.91 -12.91
CA ARG A 222 19.33 -15.58 -13.49
C ARG A 222 19.19 -14.75 -14.76
N ASP A 223 18.36 -15.22 -15.69
CA ASP A 223 18.21 -14.60 -17.02
C ASP A 223 17.42 -13.30 -17.03
N GLU A 224 16.94 -12.86 -15.86
CA GLU A 224 16.22 -11.60 -15.70
C GLU A 224 17.03 -10.59 -14.87
N GLY A 225 17.83 -11.05 -13.90
CA GLY A 225 18.37 -10.20 -12.84
C GLY A 225 19.86 -10.29 -12.58
N ILE A 226 20.63 -11.14 -13.29
CA ILE A 226 22.08 -11.15 -13.12
C ILE A 226 22.71 -9.86 -13.68
N LEU A 227 23.58 -9.20 -12.91
CA LEU A 227 24.24 -7.97 -13.34
C LEU A 227 25.22 -8.26 -14.47
N LYS A 228 25.29 -7.34 -15.45
CA LYS A 228 26.24 -7.42 -16.56
C LYS A 228 27.67 -7.53 -16.07
N ASP A 229 28.06 -6.68 -15.11
CA ASP A 229 29.42 -6.65 -14.55
C ASP A 229 29.78 -7.98 -13.86
N ALA A 230 28.80 -8.59 -13.19
CA ALA A 230 28.99 -9.89 -12.56
C ALA A 230 29.24 -11.00 -13.60
N VAL A 231 28.47 -11.02 -14.69
CA VAL A 231 28.70 -12.00 -15.78
C VAL A 231 30.05 -11.76 -16.43
N LEU A 232 30.40 -10.51 -16.72
CA LEU A 232 31.69 -10.20 -17.35
C LEU A 232 32.86 -10.68 -16.48
N LYS A 233 32.79 -10.41 -15.17
CA LYS A 233 33.79 -10.88 -14.20
C LYS A 233 33.80 -12.40 -14.06
N TRP A 234 32.64 -13.05 -14.12
CA TRP A 234 32.51 -14.51 -13.99
C TRP A 234 32.75 -15.27 -15.29
N VAL A 235 32.96 -14.63 -16.43
CA VAL A 235 33.23 -15.35 -17.70
C VAL A 235 34.59 -15.00 -18.26
N TYR A 236 34.98 -13.72 -18.21
CA TYR A 236 36.12 -13.22 -18.97
C TYR A 236 37.29 -12.76 -18.11
N ASP A 237 37.08 -12.47 -16.83
CA ASP A 237 38.13 -11.92 -15.99
C ASP A 237 38.85 -13.04 -15.21
N GLN A 238 40.11 -13.28 -15.60
CA GLN A 238 40.99 -14.26 -14.98
C GLN A 238 41.72 -13.66 -13.78
N ASP A 239 41.89 -14.44 -12.72
CA ASP A 239 42.54 -14.04 -11.47
C ASP A 239 44.07 -13.91 -11.54
N GLY A 240 44.63 -13.38 -12.63
CA GLY A 240 46.09 -13.28 -12.83
C GLY A 240 46.82 -14.65 -12.93
N ASN A 241 46.18 -15.75 -12.55
CA ASN A 241 46.65 -17.14 -12.65
C ASN A 241 45.93 -17.92 -13.77
N GLY A 242 45.14 -17.24 -14.60
CA GLY A 242 44.41 -17.86 -15.71
C GLY A 242 43.12 -18.58 -15.30
N THR A 243 42.66 -18.47 -14.05
CA THR A 243 41.43 -19.10 -13.58
C THR A 243 40.33 -18.08 -13.37
N ASN A 244 39.08 -18.51 -13.53
CA ASN A 244 37.91 -17.66 -13.34
C ASN A 244 37.33 -17.94 -11.95
N ASP A 245 37.59 -17.01 -11.05
CA ASP A 245 37.43 -17.22 -9.62
C ASP A 245 36.02 -16.81 -9.14
N GLY A 246 35.02 -16.89 -10.02
CA GLY A 246 33.62 -16.63 -9.69
C GLY A 246 33.05 -17.64 -8.67
N PRO A 247 31.78 -17.46 -8.25
CA PRO A 247 31.16 -18.35 -7.28
C PRO A 247 30.89 -19.73 -7.90
N THR A 248 31.76 -20.70 -7.65
CA THR A 248 31.67 -22.04 -8.26
C THR A 248 31.33 -23.14 -7.27
N ILE A 249 31.29 -22.87 -5.96
CA ILE A 249 31.09 -23.91 -4.94
C ILE A 249 29.80 -23.65 -4.17
N GLY A 250 28.94 -24.66 -4.06
CA GLY A 250 27.76 -24.62 -3.20
C GLY A 250 28.15 -24.61 -1.72
N ASN A 251 27.62 -23.69 -0.93
CA ASN A 251 28.01 -23.58 0.48
C ASN A 251 27.56 -24.76 1.35
N VAL A 252 26.47 -25.43 0.98
CA VAL A 252 25.95 -26.60 1.71
C VAL A 252 26.56 -27.88 1.15
N THR A 253 26.36 -28.16 -0.13
CA THR A 253 26.74 -29.47 -0.72
C THR A 253 28.23 -29.58 -1.04
N LYS A 254 28.96 -28.45 -1.10
CA LYS A 254 30.35 -28.35 -1.54
C LYS A 254 30.58 -28.84 -2.98
N GLU A 255 29.51 -29.06 -3.75
CA GLU A 255 29.57 -29.41 -5.16
C GLU A 255 29.99 -28.19 -6.00
N THR A 256 30.55 -28.48 -7.17
CA THR A 256 30.90 -27.47 -8.17
C THR A 256 29.70 -27.12 -9.05
N PHE A 257 29.53 -25.83 -9.33
CA PHE A 257 28.49 -25.24 -10.16
C PHE A 257 29.10 -24.25 -11.14
N SER A 258 28.42 -24.06 -12.25
CA SER A 258 28.67 -23.02 -13.23
C SER A 258 27.62 -21.90 -13.11
N ILE A 259 27.85 -20.79 -13.79
CA ILE A 259 26.84 -19.74 -13.95
C ILE A 259 25.55 -20.27 -14.59
N LEU A 260 25.63 -21.33 -15.39
CA LEU A 260 24.47 -21.94 -16.05
C LEU A 260 23.58 -22.73 -15.08
N ASP A 261 24.11 -23.12 -13.91
CA ASP A 261 23.36 -23.81 -12.87
C ASP A 261 22.59 -22.84 -11.94
N VAL A 262 22.91 -21.56 -11.99
CA VAL A 262 22.24 -20.52 -11.20
C VAL A 262 20.79 -20.43 -11.64
N GLN A 263 19.87 -20.65 -10.70
CA GLN A 263 18.43 -20.51 -10.91
C GLN A 263 17.95 -19.10 -10.59
N TYR A 264 18.45 -18.54 -9.49
CA TYR A 264 18.06 -17.22 -9.01
C TYR A 264 19.26 -16.41 -8.53
N VAL A 265 19.10 -15.09 -8.58
CA VAL A 265 20.03 -14.10 -8.05
C VAL A 265 19.36 -13.38 -6.90
N VAL A 266 20.09 -13.22 -5.80
CA VAL A 266 19.68 -12.49 -4.60
C VAL A 266 20.38 -11.14 -4.58
N GLY A 267 19.60 -10.06 -4.60
CA GLY A 267 20.07 -8.69 -4.68
C GLY A 267 20.07 -8.14 -6.11
N SER A 268 19.67 -6.88 -6.26
CA SER A 268 19.41 -6.25 -7.57
C SER A 268 20.28 -5.04 -7.89
N TYR A 269 21.03 -4.50 -6.91
CA TYR A 269 21.72 -3.23 -7.09
C TYR A 269 23.12 -3.18 -6.45
N TRP A 270 23.21 -3.25 -5.12
CA TRP A 270 24.51 -3.06 -4.44
C TRP A 270 25.44 -4.28 -4.52
N LYS A 271 24.87 -5.48 -4.39
CA LYS A 271 25.59 -6.75 -4.38
C LYS A 271 24.69 -7.88 -4.84
N GLN A 272 25.29 -8.96 -5.31
CA GLN A 272 24.55 -10.15 -5.77
C GLN A 272 25.11 -11.44 -5.19
N ARG A 273 24.19 -12.36 -4.87
CA ARG A 273 24.49 -13.76 -4.52
C ARG A 273 23.67 -14.67 -5.41
N TYR A 274 24.07 -15.94 -5.48
CA TYR A 274 23.57 -16.85 -6.50
C TYR A 274 23.02 -18.10 -5.85
N LEU A 275 21.81 -18.47 -6.25
CA LEU A 275 21.10 -19.63 -5.76
C LEU A 275 21.16 -20.74 -6.79
N VAL A 276 21.61 -21.90 -6.34
CA VAL A 276 21.57 -23.17 -7.07
C VAL A 276 20.69 -24.15 -6.32
N LYS A 277 20.25 -25.21 -7.01
CA LYS A 277 19.44 -26.25 -6.38
C LYS A 277 20.25 -26.95 -5.29
N ASN A 278 19.66 -27.10 -4.10
CA ASN A 278 20.17 -28.03 -3.10
C ASN A 278 19.50 -29.40 -3.35
N LYS A 279 20.27 -30.39 -3.80
CA LYS A 279 19.74 -31.73 -4.09
C LYS A 279 19.38 -32.51 -2.84
N VAL A 280 19.99 -32.18 -1.68
CA VAL A 280 19.77 -32.88 -0.41
C VAL A 280 18.40 -32.55 0.16
N THR A 281 18.05 -31.26 0.21
CA THR A 281 16.79 -30.78 0.79
C THR A 281 15.70 -30.51 -0.24
N GLY A 282 16.06 -30.44 -1.52
CA GLY A 282 15.20 -29.96 -2.59
C GLY A 282 14.97 -28.44 -2.58
N GLY A 283 15.60 -27.70 -1.67
CA GLY A 283 15.55 -26.23 -1.61
C GLY A 283 16.57 -25.55 -2.52
N TRP A 284 16.97 -24.34 -2.14
CA TRP A 284 18.08 -23.62 -2.74
C TRP A 284 19.20 -23.38 -1.74
N GLN A 285 20.44 -23.44 -2.22
CA GLN A 285 21.63 -23.07 -1.46
C GLN A 285 22.34 -21.89 -2.13
N LEU A 286 23.08 -21.12 -1.32
CA LEU A 286 23.91 -20.03 -1.78
C LEU A 286 25.29 -20.54 -2.22
N LEU A 287 25.86 -19.90 -3.24
CA LEU A 287 27.24 -20.13 -3.65
C LEU A 287 28.23 -19.37 -2.75
N ASN A 288 29.49 -19.81 -2.78
CA ASN A 288 30.58 -19.40 -1.89
C ASN A 288 31.10 -17.97 -2.06
N LYS A 289 30.67 -17.24 -3.08
CA LYS A 289 31.07 -15.85 -3.31
C LYS A 289 29.87 -14.96 -3.63
N GLN A 290 29.98 -13.68 -3.27
CA GLN A 290 29.05 -12.61 -3.64
C GLN A 290 29.75 -11.61 -4.55
N PHE A 291 29.02 -11.01 -5.49
CA PHE A 291 29.53 -9.90 -6.30
C PHE A 291 29.31 -8.59 -5.57
N ASN A 292 30.38 -7.84 -5.31
CA ASN A 292 30.29 -6.49 -4.77
C ASN A 292 30.41 -5.47 -5.92
N ARG A 293 29.32 -4.75 -6.21
CA ARG A 293 29.29 -3.79 -7.30
C ARG A 293 30.14 -2.55 -7.04
N MET A 294 30.36 -2.19 -5.77
CA MET A 294 31.20 -1.04 -5.43
C MET A 294 32.67 -1.33 -5.75
N THR A 295 33.18 -2.51 -5.40
CA THR A 295 34.58 -2.85 -5.66
C THR A 295 34.80 -3.55 -7.01
N GLY A 296 33.74 -4.06 -7.63
CA GLY A 296 33.82 -4.90 -8.84
C GLY A 296 34.41 -6.29 -8.56
N LYS A 297 34.46 -6.72 -7.29
CA LYS A 297 35.16 -7.94 -6.87
C LYS A 297 34.19 -9.04 -6.43
N TRP A 298 34.66 -10.27 -6.59
CA TRP A 298 34.13 -11.43 -5.88
C TRP A 298 34.63 -11.43 -4.45
N GLU A 299 33.70 -11.59 -3.50
CA GLU A 299 34.02 -11.68 -2.08
C GLU A 299 33.49 -12.98 -1.51
N ASN A 300 34.23 -13.58 -0.57
CA ASN A 300 33.77 -14.78 0.11
C ASN A 300 32.43 -14.55 0.79
N TYR A 301 31.53 -15.52 0.63
CA TYR A 301 30.21 -15.51 1.22
C TYR A 301 29.85 -16.93 1.66
N GLY A 302 30.00 -17.20 2.95
CA GLY A 302 29.98 -18.56 3.51
C GLY A 302 28.67 -19.01 4.14
N ASN A 303 27.51 -18.41 3.81
CA ASN A 303 26.25 -18.87 4.39
C ASN A 303 25.93 -20.29 3.88
N ALA A 304 26.07 -21.27 4.77
CA ALA A 304 25.94 -22.69 4.51
C ALA A 304 24.60 -23.24 5.03
N ASN A 305 23.51 -22.54 4.73
CA ASN A 305 22.16 -22.98 5.04
C ASN A 305 21.27 -22.99 3.79
N ASP A 306 20.16 -23.72 3.86
CA ASP A 306 19.10 -23.60 2.87
C ASP A 306 18.45 -22.21 2.90
N TRP A 307 18.44 -21.55 1.75
CA TRP A 307 17.83 -20.24 1.55
C TRP A 307 16.34 -20.25 1.93
N ASN A 308 15.65 -21.35 1.64
CA ASN A 308 14.23 -21.52 1.93
C ASN A 308 13.92 -21.40 3.43
N MET A 309 14.88 -21.72 4.30
CA MET A 309 14.68 -21.78 5.75
C MET A 309 15.36 -20.64 6.49
N MET A 310 16.23 -19.86 5.82
CA MET A 310 16.96 -18.75 6.44
C MET A 310 16.60 -17.39 5.87
N CYS A 311 16.19 -17.32 4.61
CA CYS A 311 16.10 -16.07 3.87
C CYS A 311 14.69 -15.82 3.30
N ALA A 312 13.96 -16.90 3.01
CA ALA A 312 12.67 -16.81 2.32
C ALA A 312 11.63 -16.03 3.12
N THR A 313 11.67 -16.04 4.46
CA THR A 313 10.72 -15.30 5.30
C THR A 313 10.70 -13.80 4.99
N CYS A 314 11.87 -13.20 4.71
CA CYS A 314 12.00 -11.79 4.40
C CYS A 314 11.99 -11.49 2.90
N HIS A 315 12.28 -12.48 2.06
CA HIS A 315 12.45 -12.34 0.61
C HIS A 315 11.31 -12.93 -0.23
N THR A 316 10.22 -13.33 0.41
CA THR A 316 8.99 -13.83 -0.22
C THR A 316 7.77 -13.24 0.47
N THR A 317 6.59 -13.45 -0.09
CA THR A 317 5.32 -13.00 0.48
C THR A 317 4.46 -14.19 0.88
N GLY A 318 3.85 -14.12 2.06
CA GLY A 318 3.02 -15.20 2.59
C GLY A 318 3.83 -16.45 2.94
N TYR A 319 5.08 -16.29 3.36
CA TYR A 319 5.94 -17.38 3.80
C TYR A 319 5.34 -18.12 5.00
N LYS A 320 5.31 -19.45 4.94
CA LYS A 320 4.93 -20.31 6.05
C LYS A 320 5.74 -21.59 6.07
N LEU A 321 6.06 -22.04 7.28
CA LEU A 321 6.44 -23.43 7.50
C LEU A 321 5.19 -24.29 7.33
N THR A 322 5.26 -25.34 6.52
CA THR A 322 4.18 -26.32 6.37
C THR A 322 4.44 -27.57 7.19
N TYR A 323 5.69 -27.78 7.61
CA TYR A 323 6.10 -28.87 8.47
C TYR A 323 7.43 -28.51 9.16
N TYR A 324 7.56 -28.83 10.44
CA TYR A 324 8.78 -28.70 11.22
C TYR A 324 8.84 -29.81 12.27
N ASP A 325 9.96 -30.53 12.32
CA ASP A 325 10.27 -31.50 13.37
C ASP A 325 11.54 -31.03 14.09
N PRO A 326 11.45 -30.62 15.38
CA PRO A 326 12.62 -30.22 16.15
C PRO A 326 13.70 -31.30 16.27
N ALA A 327 13.30 -32.59 16.27
CA ALA A 327 14.24 -33.71 16.36
C ALA A 327 14.93 -33.99 15.02
N ASN A 328 14.31 -33.60 13.91
CA ASN A 328 14.82 -33.82 12.56
C ASN A 328 14.60 -32.59 11.66
N PRO A 329 15.31 -31.48 11.91
CA PRO A 329 15.08 -30.22 11.20
C PRO A 329 15.38 -30.31 9.69
N ALA A 330 16.14 -31.33 9.25
CA ALA A 330 16.39 -31.62 7.84
C ALA A 330 15.12 -31.92 7.03
N THR A 331 14.05 -32.34 7.69
CA THR A 331 12.77 -32.69 7.05
C THR A 331 11.80 -31.51 6.93
N SER A 332 12.17 -30.35 7.47
CA SER A 332 11.34 -29.13 7.48
C SER A 332 10.90 -28.74 6.08
N LYS A 333 9.67 -28.23 5.96
CA LYS A 333 9.11 -27.75 4.69
C LYS A 333 8.56 -26.35 4.84
N ALA A 334 8.80 -25.53 3.83
CA ALA A 334 8.28 -24.17 3.75
C ALA A 334 7.66 -23.92 2.38
N THR A 335 6.72 -22.98 2.34
CA THR A 335 6.11 -22.47 1.11
C THR A 335 5.82 -20.98 1.25
N TRP A 336 5.53 -20.33 0.14
CA TRP A 336 5.18 -18.91 0.07
C TRP A 336 4.19 -18.70 -1.08
N SER A 337 3.52 -17.55 -1.09
CA SER A 337 2.51 -17.22 -2.08
C SER A 337 3.11 -16.61 -3.35
N GLU A 338 4.15 -15.79 -3.20
CA GLU A 338 4.93 -15.23 -4.32
C GLU A 338 6.38 -14.97 -3.90
N LEU A 339 7.30 -15.05 -4.86
CA LEU A 339 8.69 -14.58 -4.67
C LEU A 339 8.70 -13.07 -4.54
N ASN A 340 9.71 -12.52 -3.86
CA ASN A 340 9.86 -11.10 -3.55
C ASN A 340 8.87 -10.57 -2.51
N VAL A 341 9.10 -9.33 -2.09
CA VAL A 341 8.23 -8.58 -1.17
C VAL A 341 7.16 -7.90 -2.02
N GLY A 342 6.02 -8.58 -2.16
CA GLY A 342 4.87 -8.16 -2.94
C GLY A 342 3.86 -7.32 -2.15
N CYS A 343 2.76 -6.96 -2.81
CA CYS A 343 1.75 -6.08 -2.24
C CYS A 343 1.26 -6.58 -0.88
N GLU A 344 1.01 -7.88 -0.77
CA GLU A 344 0.40 -8.50 0.40
C GLU A 344 1.38 -8.70 1.57
N ALA A 345 2.69 -8.51 1.37
CA ALA A 345 3.66 -8.48 2.48
C ALA A 345 3.44 -7.27 3.37
N CYS A 346 3.00 -6.15 2.78
CA CYS A 346 2.65 -4.94 3.52
C CYS A 346 1.14 -4.82 3.72
N HIS A 347 0.29 -5.23 2.77
CA HIS A 347 -1.17 -5.03 2.83
C HIS A 347 -1.96 -6.21 3.42
N GLY A 348 -1.30 -7.36 3.62
CA GLY A 348 -1.91 -8.59 4.08
C GLY A 348 -2.74 -9.28 2.99
N PRO A 349 -3.34 -10.44 3.29
CA PRO A 349 -4.10 -11.25 2.36
C PRO A 349 -5.33 -10.51 1.79
N GLY A 350 -5.37 -10.40 0.46
CA GLY A 350 -6.32 -9.59 -0.28
C GLY A 350 -7.54 -10.33 -0.84
N SER A 351 -7.72 -11.64 -0.60
CA SER A 351 -8.79 -12.42 -1.25
C SER A 351 -10.19 -11.85 -1.05
N VAL A 352 -10.53 -11.44 0.17
CA VAL A 352 -11.82 -10.80 0.48
C VAL A 352 -11.90 -9.41 -0.17
N HIS A 353 -10.82 -8.62 -0.11
CA HIS A 353 -10.76 -7.30 -0.73
C HIS A 353 -10.97 -7.34 -2.25
N VAL A 354 -10.35 -8.30 -2.94
CA VAL A 354 -10.54 -8.47 -4.40
C VAL A 354 -12.00 -8.77 -4.75
N TYR A 355 -12.69 -9.53 -3.88
CA TYR A 355 -14.10 -9.85 -4.06
C TYR A 355 -15.00 -8.63 -3.79
N THR A 356 -14.90 -8.04 -2.59
CA THR A 356 -15.80 -6.98 -2.14
C THR A 356 -15.45 -5.62 -2.72
N LYS A 357 -14.18 -5.41 -3.10
CA LYS A 357 -13.57 -4.11 -3.42
C LYS A 357 -13.80 -3.08 -2.31
N SER A 358 -13.83 -3.54 -1.07
CA SER A 358 -13.96 -2.69 0.12
C SER A 358 -12.59 -2.44 0.72
N LYS A 359 -12.28 -1.17 1.02
CA LYS A 359 -11.02 -0.81 1.68
C LYS A 359 -10.95 -1.27 3.15
N LEU A 360 -12.05 -1.74 3.73
CA LEU A 360 -12.07 -2.33 5.07
C LEU A 360 -11.51 -3.76 5.08
N ASP A 361 -11.43 -4.39 3.90
CA ASP A 361 -10.97 -5.76 3.75
C ASP A 361 -9.48 -5.88 3.45
N ILE A 362 -8.74 -4.78 3.47
CA ILE A 362 -7.29 -4.77 3.25
C ILE A 362 -6.60 -3.88 4.28
N TRP A 363 -5.43 -4.28 4.75
CA TRP A 363 -4.66 -3.45 5.67
C TRP A 363 -4.04 -2.28 4.88
N ASN A 364 -4.25 -1.06 5.35
CA ASN A 364 -3.68 0.14 4.74
C ASN A 364 -2.69 0.77 5.73
N PRO A 365 -1.37 0.68 5.48
CA PRO A 365 -0.36 1.23 6.39
C PRO A 365 -0.57 2.71 6.70
N ALA A 366 -1.00 3.52 5.72
CA ALA A 366 -1.20 4.96 5.89
C ALA A 366 -2.29 5.33 6.91
N LYS A 367 -3.14 4.37 7.32
CA LYS A 367 -4.19 4.55 8.32
C LYS A 367 -3.85 3.99 9.69
N LYS A 368 -2.60 3.59 9.91
CA LYS A 368 -2.13 2.94 11.13
C LYS A 368 -1.29 3.89 11.95
N THR A 369 -1.10 3.57 13.22
CA THR A 369 -0.18 4.31 14.09
C THR A 369 1.24 4.24 13.53
N LYS A 370 2.11 5.22 13.86
CA LYS A 370 3.50 5.20 13.37
C LYS A 370 4.25 3.96 13.84
N ALA A 371 3.94 3.46 15.04
CA ALA A 371 4.47 2.21 15.56
C ALA A 371 4.07 1.00 14.70
N GLU A 372 2.78 0.82 14.39
CA GLU A 372 2.31 -0.26 13.50
C GLU A 372 2.93 -0.18 12.10
N GLN A 373 3.01 1.03 11.53
CA GLN A 373 3.65 1.24 10.23
C GLN A 373 5.12 0.81 10.23
N THR A 374 5.85 1.25 11.25
CA THR A 374 7.28 0.97 11.39
C THR A 374 7.52 -0.52 11.65
N ARG A 375 6.69 -1.15 12.49
CA ARG A 375 6.77 -2.57 12.81
C ARG A 375 6.60 -3.45 11.57
N ALA A 376 5.68 -3.12 10.67
CA ALA A 376 5.50 -3.89 9.44
C ALA A 376 6.78 -3.93 8.59
N CYS A 377 7.55 -2.84 8.54
CA CYS A 377 8.86 -2.81 7.88
C CYS A 377 9.92 -3.58 8.67
N GLY A 378 9.87 -3.46 10.00
CA GLY A 378 10.83 -4.07 10.92
C GLY A 378 10.83 -5.59 10.94
N TYR A 379 9.77 -6.24 10.45
CA TYR A 379 9.73 -7.70 10.33
C TYR A 379 10.89 -8.24 9.45
N CYS A 380 11.25 -7.49 8.40
CA CYS A 380 12.34 -7.86 7.50
C CYS A 380 13.61 -7.01 7.69
N HIS A 381 13.45 -5.72 8.03
CA HIS A 381 14.56 -4.78 8.17
C HIS A 381 15.21 -4.83 9.56
N ILE A 382 15.44 -6.06 10.03
CA ILE A 382 16.00 -6.39 11.33
C ILE A 382 17.03 -7.50 11.19
N ARG A 383 17.94 -7.59 12.17
CA ARG A 383 18.77 -8.76 12.38
C ARG A 383 18.51 -9.34 13.76
N VAL A 384 18.23 -10.64 13.78
CA VAL A 384 17.90 -11.43 14.97
C VAL A 384 18.51 -12.81 14.85
N GLU A 385 18.54 -13.55 15.96
CA GLU A 385 18.85 -14.97 15.99
C GLU A 385 17.72 -15.71 16.71
N ASN A 386 17.09 -16.63 15.99
CA ASN A 386 15.95 -17.41 16.46
C ASN A 386 16.42 -18.81 16.81
N GLU A 387 16.46 -19.08 18.11
CA GLU A 387 16.97 -20.34 18.66
C GLU A 387 15.90 -21.43 18.72
N LYS A 388 14.61 -21.07 18.52
CA LYS A 388 13.50 -22.03 18.52
C LYS A 388 13.54 -22.97 17.32
N TYR A 389 13.95 -22.47 16.17
CA TYR A 389 13.97 -23.22 14.92
C TYR A 389 15.38 -23.42 14.40
N LYS A 390 15.63 -24.62 13.87
CA LYS A 390 16.88 -24.95 13.19
C LYS A 390 16.70 -25.07 11.69
N SER A 391 17.75 -24.72 10.94
CA SER A 391 17.85 -25.01 9.51
C SER A 391 18.02 -26.52 9.28
N PRO A 392 17.84 -27.00 8.04
CA PRO A 392 18.14 -28.38 7.68
C PRO A 392 19.58 -28.81 7.98
N GLN A 393 20.49 -27.84 8.07
CA GLN A 393 21.90 -28.03 8.43
C GLN A 393 22.15 -27.98 9.95
N GLY A 394 21.11 -27.82 10.76
CA GLY A 394 21.18 -27.85 12.23
C GLY A 394 21.57 -26.53 12.90
N ASN A 395 21.73 -25.45 12.13
CA ASN A 395 22.06 -24.13 12.65
C ASN A 395 20.80 -23.39 13.11
N TYR A 396 20.93 -22.47 14.07
CA TYR A 396 19.86 -21.54 14.41
C TYR A 396 19.49 -20.64 13.23
N ARG A 397 18.27 -20.12 13.26
CA ARG A 397 17.70 -19.38 12.13
C ARG A 397 17.85 -17.88 12.31
N GLU A 398 18.18 -17.18 11.22
CA GLU A 398 18.29 -15.71 11.18
C GLU A 398 16.92 -15.06 10.83
N ASP A 399 15.86 -15.85 10.79
CA ASP A 399 14.52 -15.41 10.39
C ASP A 399 13.45 -15.65 11.47
N LEU A 400 12.26 -15.12 11.20
CA LEU A 400 11.15 -15.06 12.14
C LEU A 400 9.89 -15.67 11.50
N PRO A 401 9.80 -16.99 11.33
CA PRO A 401 8.55 -17.59 10.85
C PRO A 401 7.39 -17.22 11.79
N ALA A 402 6.15 -17.39 11.31
CA ALA A 402 5.00 -17.27 12.21
C ALA A 402 5.06 -18.36 13.31
N PRO A 403 4.67 -18.07 14.57
CA PRO A 403 4.74 -19.03 15.68
C PRO A 403 4.02 -20.35 15.44
N GLU A 404 2.92 -20.34 14.71
CA GLU A 404 2.13 -21.52 14.38
C GLU A 404 2.49 -22.05 12.99
N VAL A 405 2.88 -23.32 12.91
CA VAL A 405 3.10 -24.02 11.63
C VAL A 405 1.82 -23.98 10.79
N GLY A 406 1.97 -23.65 9.51
CA GLY A 406 0.86 -23.46 8.58
C GLY A 406 0.34 -22.02 8.51
N LYS A 407 0.75 -21.14 9.43
CA LYS A 407 0.47 -19.70 9.41
C LYS A 407 1.62 -18.90 8.82
N THR A 408 1.32 -17.66 8.46
CA THR A 408 2.27 -16.69 7.90
C THR A 408 2.15 -15.38 8.65
N PHE A 409 3.20 -14.57 8.60
CA PHE A 409 3.18 -13.21 9.11
C PHE A 409 2.09 -12.38 8.44
N MET A 410 1.36 -11.64 9.27
CA MET A 410 0.44 -10.60 8.82
C MET A 410 1.00 -9.22 9.22
N PRO A 411 0.84 -8.19 8.38
CA PRO A 411 1.40 -6.86 8.66
C PRO A 411 0.81 -6.16 9.89
N TRP A 412 -0.28 -6.68 10.45
CA TRP A 412 -0.86 -6.22 11.72
C TRP A 412 -0.38 -7.01 12.94
N ASP A 413 0.43 -8.05 12.74
CA ASP A 413 0.96 -8.84 13.84
C ASP A 413 1.99 -8.05 14.64
N ASP A 414 2.01 -8.32 15.94
CA ASP A 414 3.05 -7.81 16.84
C ASP A 414 4.19 -8.82 16.93
N TRP A 415 4.98 -8.94 15.86
CA TRP A 415 6.06 -9.93 15.78
C TRP A 415 7.17 -9.69 16.82
N THR A 416 7.28 -8.50 17.40
CA THR A 416 8.26 -8.21 18.46
C THR A 416 7.96 -8.96 19.76
N LYS A 417 6.79 -9.60 19.86
CA LYS A 417 6.39 -10.43 21.00
C LYS A 417 6.53 -11.92 20.72
N TRP A 418 7.02 -12.30 19.55
CA TRP A 418 7.20 -13.70 19.20
C TRP A 418 8.46 -14.25 19.87
N TYR A 419 8.34 -15.48 20.37
CA TYR A 419 9.45 -16.26 20.93
C TYR A 419 10.23 -15.51 22.03
N PRO A 420 9.55 -15.03 23.09
CA PRO A 420 10.17 -14.19 24.12
C PRO A 420 11.31 -14.87 24.88
N GLU A 421 11.42 -16.20 24.82
CA GLU A 421 12.50 -16.94 25.48
C GLU A 421 13.59 -17.38 24.49
N GLU A 422 13.23 -17.55 23.21
CA GLU A 422 14.09 -18.20 22.21
C GLU A 422 14.58 -17.24 21.11
N LEU A 423 14.14 -15.99 21.11
CA LEU A 423 14.55 -14.99 20.13
C LEU A 423 15.50 -13.98 20.73
N VAL A 424 16.74 -13.98 20.24
CA VAL A 424 17.70 -12.93 20.50
C VAL A 424 17.45 -11.79 19.51
N ALA A 425 16.85 -10.69 19.97
CA ALA A 425 16.51 -9.53 19.15
C ALA A 425 17.04 -8.23 19.77
N PRO A 426 18.31 -7.89 19.49
CA PRO A 426 18.98 -6.70 20.02
C PRO A 426 18.15 -5.42 19.85
N GLY A 427 17.92 -4.70 20.95
CA GLY A 427 17.17 -3.46 21.01
C GLY A 427 15.65 -3.62 20.96
N ILE A 428 15.13 -4.84 20.84
CA ILE A 428 13.69 -5.14 20.78
C ILE A 428 13.22 -5.78 22.07
N GLN A 429 13.87 -6.88 22.47
CA GLN A 429 13.55 -7.54 23.73
C GLN A 429 14.26 -6.86 24.91
N PRO A 430 13.61 -6.77 26.09
CA PRO A 430 14.22 -6.16 27.27
C PRO A 430 15.58 -6.75 27.68
N GLU A 431 15.75 -8.06 27.53
CA GLU A 431 16.95 -8.85 27.86
C GLU A 431 18.08 -8.73 26.82
N ASP A 432 17.81 -8.05 25.72
CA ASP A 432 18.72 -7.84 24.61
C ASP A 432 18.98 -6.35 24.37
N PRO A 433 19.66 -5.64 25.29
CA PRO A 433 19.99 -4.24 25.08
C PRO A 433 21.05 -4.06 23.98
N PHE A 434 21.02 -2.89 23.33
CA PHE A 434 21.89 -2.56 22.19
C PHE A 434 23.41 -2.65 22.47
N ASP A 435 23.83 -2.48 23.72
CA ASP A 435 25.23 -2.48 24.17
C ASP A 435 25.73 -3.84 24.67
N LYS A 436 24.86 -4.85 24.70
CA LYS A 436 25.26 -6.21 25.04
C LYS A 436 26.21 -6.76 23.96
N SER A 437 27.22 -7.50 24.40
CA SER A 437 28.07 -8.26 23.48
C SER A 437 27.38 -9.55 23.09
N TYR A 438 27.06 -9.70 21.81
CA TYR A 438 26.47 -10.91 21.24
C TYR A 438 27.53 -11.80 20.58
N THR A 439 27.18 -13.04 20.27
CA THR A 439 28.00 -14.02 19.57
C THR A 439 27.46 -14.26 18.15
N GLY A 440 28.11 -15.14 17.37
CA GLY A 440 27.60 -15.56 16.07
C GLY A 440 27.41 -14.42 15.07
N ASP A 441 26.30 -14.45 14.33
CA ASP A 441 25.99 -13.42 13.33
C ASP A 441 25.64 -12.05 13.96
N LEU A 442 25.19 -12.06 15.22
CA LEU A 442 24.88 -10.87 16.00
C LEU A 442 26.13 -10.22 16.62
N ALA A 443 27.29 -10.89 16.63
CA ALA A 443 28.51 -10.32 17.20
C ALA A 443 28.91 -8.99 16.53
N GLY A 444 29.06 -7.92 17.31
CA GLY A 444 29.39 -6.59 16.79
C GLY A 444 28.31 -5.98 15.89
N LEU A 445 27.03 -6.26 16.19
CA LEU A 445 25.88 -5.74 15.45
C LEU A 445 25.82 -4.21 15.46
N PHE A 446 26.04 -3.63 16.63
CA PHE A 446 26.05 -2.19 16.89
C PHE A 446 27.41 -1.72 17.36
N LYS A 447 27.69 -0.45 17.14
CA LYS A 447 28.87 0.22 17.67
C LYS A 447 28.65 0.53 19.14
N THR A 448 29.62 0.18 19.98
CA THR A 448 29.60 0.40 21.44
C THR A 448 30.78 1.26 21.90
N ASP A 449 31.29 2.12 21.01
CA ASP A 449 32.40 3.02 21.29
C ASP A 449 31.98 4.21 22.18
N VAL A 450 32.97 5.04 22.57
CA VAL A 450 32.76 6.22 23.42
C VAL A 450 31.71 7.16 22.84
N LEU A 451 31.63 7.28 21.51
CA LEU A 451 30.61 8.12 20.88
C LEU A 451 29.22 7.53 21.13
N SER A 452 29.04 6.23 20.89
CA SER A 452 27.76 5.57 21.14
C SER A 452 27.29 5.70 22.59
N THR A 453 28.20 5.43 23.54
CA THR A 453 27.87 5.48 24.98
C THR A 453 27.62 6.89 25.48
N THR A 454 28.34 7.89 24.96
CA THR A 454 28.13 9.31 25.30
C THR A 454 26.72 9.79 24.92
N TYR A 455 26.25 9.38 23.74
CA TYR A 455 24.94 9.81 23.24
C TYR A 455 23.79 8.87 23.61
N GLY A 456 24.09 7.69 24.16
CA GLY A 456 23.10 6.65 24.45
C GLY A 456 22.40 6.14 23.18
N VAL A 457 23.15 6.12 22.07
CA VAL A 457 22.66 5.74 20.74
C VAL A 457 23.69 4.82 20.10
N TYR A 458 23.26 3.65 19.66
CA TYR A 458 24.12 2.58 19.17
C TYR A 458 23.88 2.37 17.68
N GLU A 459 24.71 2.99 16.85
CA GLU A 459 24.55 2.88 15.40
C GLU A 459 24.95 1.51 14.86
N GLU A 460 24.32 1.16 13.75
CA GLU A 460 24.53 -0.10 13.04
C GLU A 460 25.99 -0.21 12.58
N ALA A 461 26.65 -1.30 12.96
CA ALA A 461 27.99 -1.66 12.49
C ALA A 461 27.94 -2.70 11.36
N LYS A 462 26.90 -3.56 11.36
CA LYS A 462 26.57 -4.48 10.27
C LYS A 462 25.34 -3.96 9.50
N HIS A 463 24.93 -4.69 8.46
CA HIS A 463 23.79 -4.35 7.59
C HIS A 463 22.50 -5.10 7.97
N HIS A 464 21.33 -4.53 7.62
CA HIS A 464 19.97 -5.02 7.90
C HIS A 464 19.38 -4.70 9.30
N GLN A 465 19.79 -3.62 9.96
CA GLN A 465 19.28 -3.22 11.28
C GLN A 465 18.55 -1.88 11.24
N GLN A 466 18.00 -1.48 10.09
CA GLN A 466 17.37 -0.15 9.94
C GLN A 466 16.22 0.06 10.93
N TYR A 467 15.45 -0.99 11.23
CA TYR A 467 14.41 -0.93 12.24
C TYR A 467 14.98 -0.70 13.65
N GLN A 468 15.94 -1.53 14.05
CA GLN A 468 16.60 -1.43 15.36
C GLN A 468 17.31 -0.08 15.54
N GLY A 469 17.92 0.47 14.48
CA GLY A 469 18.45 1.84 14.50
C GLY A 469 17.34 2.88 14.64
N PHE A 470 16.31 2.80 13.80
CA PHE A 470 15.24 3.80 13.76
C PHE A 470 14.47 3.94 15.07
N ILE A 471 14.20 2.84 15.77
CA ILE A 471 13.46 2.89 17.04
C ILE A 471 14.23 3.59 18.17
N GLN A 472 15.56 3.76 18.03
CA GLN A 472 16.35 4.56 18.96
C GLN A 472 16.13 6.07 18.77
N SER A 473 15.67 6.49 17.59
CA SER A 473 15.55 7.89 17.23
C SER A 473 14.44 8.62 18.00
N ASN A 474 14.62 9.94 18.15
CA ASN A 474 13.56 10.80 18.69
C ASN A 474 12.31 10.83 17.79
N HIS A 475 12.46 10.65 16.48
CA HIS A 475 11.33 10.60 15.54
C HIS A 475 10.39 9.44 15.86
N TYR A 476 10.94 8.26 16.17
CA TYR A 476 10.16 7.11 16.60
C TYR A 476 9.63 7.27 18.03
N LYS A 477 10.52 7.55 18.99
CA LYS A 477 10.18 7.62 20.44
C LYS A 477 9.10 8.66 20.75
N LYS A 478 9.04 9.76 19.98
CA LYS A 478 8.03 10.82 20.13
C LYS A 478 6.84 10.65 19.18
N ASN A 479 6.73 9.52 18.48
CA ASN A 479 5.64 9.21 17.55
C ASN A 479 5.44 10.28 16.46
N ILE A 480 6.54 10.85 15.96
CA ILE A 480 6.53 11.92 14.95
C ILE A 480 6.50 11.31 13.54
N LEU A 481 7.40 10.37 13.26
CA LEU A 481 7.56 9.74 11.94
C LEU A 481 7.58 8.21 12.03
N SER A 482 7.27 7.55 10.91
CA SER A 482 7.47 6.13 10.62
C SER A 482 8.37 5.97 9.39
N CYS A 483 8.74 4.73 9.07
CA CYS A 483 9.44 4.42 7.82
C CYS A 483 8.72 4.97 6.58
N ASN A 484 7.38 4.97 6.58
CA ASN A 484 6.56 5.35 5.42
C ASN A 484 6.50 6.86 5.17
N ASP A 485 6.91 7.69 6.14
CA ASP A 485 6.97 9.14 5.94
C ASP A 485 8.20 9.54 5.11
N CYS A 486 9.26 8.72 5.14
CA CYS A 486 10.49 8.94 4.38
C CYS A 486 10.60 8.02 3.16
N HIS A 487 10.02 6.82 3.21
CA HIS A 487 10.11 5.82 2.15
C HIS A 487 8.72 5.46 1.62
N SER A 488 8.61 5.24 0.31
CA SER A 488 7.39 4.69 -0.27
C SER A 488 7.67 3.42 -1.08
N PRO A 489 6.93 2.32 -0.86
CA PRO A 489 7.08 1.10 -1.65
C PRO A 489 6.38 1.17 -3.01
N HIS A 490 5.57 2.20 -3.28
CA HIS A 490 4.92 2.43 -4.57
C HIS A 490 4.41 3.88 -4.70
N LYS A 491 4.20 4.34 -5.94
CA LYS A 491 3.42 5.55 -6.25
C LYS A 491 1.94 5.28 -5.99
N THR A 492 1.14 6.33 -5.86
CA THR A 492 -0.32 6.22 -5.86
C THR A 492 -0.89 7.15 -6.91
N LYS A 493 -2.16 6.98 -7.28
CA LYS A 493 -2.84 7.96 -8.15
C LYS A 493 -2.81 9.40 -7.61
N LYS A 494 -2.58 9.60 -6.30
CA LYS A 494 -2.48 10.93 -5.67
C LYS A 494 -1.03 11.42 -5.57
N THR A 495 -0.09 10.50 -5.37
CA THR A 495 1.34 10.77 -5.20
C THR A 495 2.03 10.29 -6.47
N ALA A 496 2.03 11.14 -7.50
CA ALA A 496 2.55 10.85 -8.84
C ALA A 496 4.04 10.45 -8.85
N THR A 497 4.75 10.64 -7.74
CA THR A 497 6.15 10.27 -7.51
C THR A 497 6.30 9.48 -6.21
N LEU A 498 7.39 8.70 -6.12
CA LEU A 498 7.83 8.14 -4.85
C LEU A 498 8.30 9.27 -3.93
N ILE A 499 8.24 9.03 -2.63
CA ILE A 499 8.83 9.94 -1.64
C ILE A 499 10.34 9.97 -1.87
N ASP A 500 10.91 11.18 -1.95
CA ASP A 500 12.35 11.39 -1.88
C ASP A 500 12.73 11.54 -0.41
N PRO A 501 13.41 10.53 0.19
CA PRO A 501 13.75 10.56 1.61
C PRO A 501 14.61 11.78 1.99
N LYS A 502 15.48 12.25 1.09
CA LYS A 502 16.38 13.38 1.36
C LYS A 502 15.60 14.68 1.41
N ALA A 503 14.68 14.87 0.46
CA ALA A 503 13.82 16.04 0.42
C ALA A 503 12.85 16.07 1.61
N THR A 504 12.42 14.92 2.14
CA THR A 504 11.55 14.86 3.31
C THR A 504 12.18 15.54 4.52
N CYS A 505 13.50 15.36 4.76
CA CYS A 505 14.16 15.94 5.92
C CYS A 505 14.09 17.48 5.96
N SER A 506 14.27 18.14 4.81
CA SER A 506 14.31 19.60 4.74
C SER A 506 12.95 20.26 4.98
N THR A 507 11.84 19.51 4.87
CA THR A 507 10.49 20.02 5.18
C THR A 507 10.33 20.47 6.63
N CYS A 508 11.11 19.89 7.55
CA CYS A 508 11.09 20.21 8.98
C CYS A 508 12.41 20.83 9.47
N HIS A 509 13.56 20.37 8.94
CA HIS A 509 14.88 20.82 9.41
C HIS A 509 15.47 21.99 8.62
N GLY A 510 14.79 22.45 7.55
CA GLY A 510 15.24 23.54 6.69
C GLY A 510 16.31 23.14 5.68
N SER A 511 16.70 24.07 4.81
CA SER A 511 17.62 23.82 3.69
C SER A 511 19.09 23.63 4.10
N ALA A 512 19.47 24.08 5.30
CA ALA A 512 20.82 23.90 5.84
C ALA A 512 21.04 22.49 6.43
N PHE A 513 20.01 21.64 6.47
CA PHE A 513 20.12 20.29 6.98
C PHE A 513 20.83 19.36 6.00
N ASP A 514 22.01 18.89 6.39
CA ASP A 514 22.78 17.93 5.61
C ASP A 514 22.44 16.49 6.02
N VAL A 515 21.58 15.84 5.23
CA VAL A 515 21.19 14.44 5.42
C VAL A 515 22.37 13.48 5.29
N GLU A 516 23.38 13.81 4.49
CA GLU A 516 24.55 12.95 4.30
C GLU A 516 25.39 12.88 5.57
N LYS A 517 25.51 14.02 6.26
CA LYS A 517 26.20 14.13 7.55
C LYS A 517 25.45 13.48 8.70
N ILE A 518 24.12 13.57 8.72
CA ILE A 518 23.30 12.99 9.79
C ILE A 518 23.04 11.50 9.60
N MET A 519 23.11 11.00 8.36
CA MET A 519 22.99 9.57 8.02
C MET A 519 24.28 9.04 7.36
N PRO A 520 25.42 9.01 8.08
CA PRO A 520 26.65 8.44 7.54
C PRO A 520 26.51 6.94 7.29
N GLY A 521 27.29 6.43 6.32
CA GLY A 521 27.44 5.01 6.06
C GLY A 521 28.24 4.33 7.16
N THR A 522 27.58 3.85 8.22
CA THR A 522 28.23 3.25 9.40
C THR A 522 28.33 1.73 9.32
N ALA A 523 27.41 1.12 8.58
CA ALA A 523 27.13 -0.31 8.58
C ALA A 523 27.82 -1.01 7.40
N LYS A 524 28.92 -1.72 7.64
CA LYS A 524 29.64 -2.42 6.56
C LYS A 524 28.86 -3.67 6.13
N THR A 525 28.60 -3.82 4.84
CA THR A 525 27.81 -4.94 4.28
C THR A 525 28.62 -5.87 3.37
N ALA A 526 29.69 -5.33 2.80
CA ALA A 526 30.66 -5.93 1.90
C ALA A 526 31.90 -5.00 1.91
N ASP A 527 32.99 -5.37 1.24
CA ASP A 527 34.16 -4.50 1.25
C ASP A 527 33.88 -3.13 0.63
N ASN A 528 34.25 -2.04 1.31
CA ASN A 528 33.93 -0.68 0.88
C ASN A 528 32.47 -0.43 0.47
N LEU A 529 31.51 -1.15 1.05
CA LEU A 529 30.10 -0.93 0.81
C LEU A 529 29.38 -0.79 2.15
N TYR A 530 28.76 0.36 2.35
CA TYR A 530 28.14 0.73 3.61
C TYR A 530 26.65 1.03 3.44
N VAL A 531 25.91 0.77 4.51
CA VAL A 531 24.51 1.17 4.69
C VAL A 531 24.47 2.35 5.65
N ARG A 532 23.58 3.30 5.40
CA ARG A 532 23.41 4.49 6.24
C ARG A 532 22.70 4.15 7.55
N THR A 533 23.12 4.80 8.63
CA THR A 533 22.46 4.67 9.94
C THR A 533 21.06 5.27 9.95
N HIS A 534 20.18 4.71 10.78
CA HIS A 534 18.82 5.21 11.01
C HIS A 534 18.58 5.71 12.45
N THR A 535 19.63 5.89 13.25
CA THR A 535 19.50 6.26 14.67
C THR A 535 19.21 7.75 14.92
N PHE A 536 19.62 8.64 14.02
CA PHE A 536 19.38 10.10 14.03
C PHE A 536 19.63 10.80 15.39
N PHE A 537 20.82 11.38 15.57
CA PHE A 537 21.10 12.26 16.71
C PHE A 537 21.86 13.53 16.32
N ALA A 538 21.72 14.56 17.16
CA ALA A 538 22.38 15.84 16.98
C ALA A 538 23.90 15.72 17.26
N GLY A 539 24.72 16.36 16.43
CA GLY A 539 26.17 16.29 16.59
C GLY A 539 26.80 15.00 16.07
N GLN A 540 26.14 14.29 15.16
CA GLN A 540 26.73 13.14 14.46
C GLN A 540 28.05 13.53 13.77
N THR A 541 29.14 12.89 14.19
CA THR A 541 30.51 13.11 13.71
C THR A 541 31.16 11.88 13.09
N ARG A 542 30.46 10.75 12.99
CA ARG A 542 31.00 9.54 12.36
C ARG A 542 31.38 9.80 10.91
N THR A 543 32.59 9.35 10.57
CA THR A 543 33.05 9.31 9.18
C THR A 543 32.15 8.38 8.37
N SER A 544 31.59 8.89 7.28
CA SER A 544 30.72 8.13 6.39
C SER A 544 31.55 7.21 5.48
N GLY A 545 31.26 5.91 5.49
CA GLY A 545 31.76 4.97 4.50
C GLY A 545 31.06 5.11 3.14
N PRO A 546 31.71 4.69 2.04
CA PRO A 546 31.14 4.78 0.70
C PRO A 546 29.84 3.96 0.51
N THR A 547 28.93 4.50 -0.31
CA THR A 547 27.67 3.84 -0.69
C THR A 547 27.60 3.72 -2.22
N ALA A 548 27.04 2.64 -2.77
CA ALA A 548 26.98 2.49 -4.23
C ALA A 548 26.03 3.51 -4.90
N THR A 549 26.42 3.96 -6.09
CA THR A 549 25.70 4.95 -6.92
C THR A 549 25.33 4.41 -8.31
N GLY A 550 24.38 5.08 -8.97
CA GLY A 550 23.92 4.73 -10.32
C GLY A 550 22.70 3.80 -10.36
N LYS A 551 22.37 3.27 -11.54
CA LYS A 551 21.35 2.24 -11.72
C LYS A 551 22.02 0.88 -11.99
N PRO A 552 21.40 -0.25 -11.63
CA PRO A 552 21.89 -1.57 -12.05
C PRO A 552 21.68 -1.75 -13.55
N VAL A 553 22.60 -2.48 -14.19
CA VAL A 553 22.50 -2.91 -15.60
C VAL A 553 22.50 -4.43 -15.59
N TYR A 554 21.40 -5.05 -16.05
CA TYR A 554 21.29 -6.50 -16.09
C TYR A 554 21.87 -7.05 -17.40
N TYR A 555 22.38 -8.28 -17.37
CA TYR A 555 23.12 -8.85 -18.50
C TYR A 555 22.22 -9.19 -19.70
N PHE A 556 21.03 -9.75 -19.42
CA PHE A 556 20.09 -10.22 -20.42
C PHE A 556 18.97 -9.22 -20.73
N GLY A 557 18.99 -8.02 -20.15
CA GLY A 557 18.03 -6.95 -20.43
C GLY A 557 18.29 -5.64 -19.69
N GLU A 558 17.65 -4.58 -20.17
CA GLU A 558 17.18 -3.41 -19.40
C GLU A 558 15.67 -3.25 -19.63
#